data_AF-A0A1V5K1S0-F1
#
_entry.id   AF-A0A1V5K1S0-F1
#
_cell.length_a   1.000
_cell.length_b   1.000
_cell.length_c   1.000
_cell.angle_alpha   90.00
_cell.angle_beta   90.00
_cell.angle_gamma   90.00
#
_symmetry.space_group_name_H-M   'P 1'
#
loop_
_entity.id
_entity.type
_entity.pdbx_description
1 polymer ?
#
loop_
_entity_poly.entity_id
_entity_poly.type
_entity_poly.pdbx_seq_one_letter_code
_entity_poly.pdbx_strand_id
1 'polypeptide(L)'
;MEREYWFSEYQNRDFKISYRVDKFLAEVKSPFQTIEVFENRFWGRVMVIDGLTMVTDRDEHFYHEALVHPALYTAPSPRRVLVVGGGDGGSLREVLKHPVDEAVLVEIDGEVIKLAKRYFPKLACGFDHPKAKVFIEDGARFIRESKESFDSVIIDSSEPLGPSAVLFGRPFYEAVREKLSPGGTVACQAGGYLFHEDFLESFSKGLSDLFPHACLYTGPTPTYQGGLWTYALFSTGRHPREAEWNPPVELRYNTRERFLASLVEEKGCSRS
;
A
#
# COMPACT_ATOMS: atom_id res chain seq x y z
N MET A 1 -2.31 -31.48 27.01
CA MET A 1 -2.07 -30.57 25.87
C MET A 1 -2.55 -29.19 26.28
N GLU A 2 -1.74 -28.16 26.12
CA GLU A 2 -2.20 -26.78 26.26
C GLU A 2 -3.29 -26.49 25.22
N ARG A 3 -4.25 -25.63 25.56
CA ARG A 3 -5.27 -25.19 24.60
C ARG A 3 -4.63 -24.27 23.58
N GLU A 4 -4.76 -24.59 22.30
CA GLU A 4 -4.32 -23.72 21.21
C GLU A 4 -5.49 -22.87 20.71
N TYR A 5 -5.19 -21.59 20.46
CA TYR A 5 -6.10 -20.66 19.80
C TYR A 5 -5.54 -20.34 18.42
N TRP A 6 -6.42 -20.33 17.41
CA TRP A 6 -6.06 -20.08 16.03
C TRP A 6 -7.00 -19.03 15.45
N PHE A 7 -6.42 -18.00 14.84
CA PHE A 7 -7.13 -17.08 13.97
C PHE A 7 -7.11 -17.64 12.54
N SER A 8 -8.24 -17.59 11.85
CA SER A 8 -8.39 -18.06 10.47
C SER A 8 -8.93 -16.94 9.59
N GLU A 9 -8.13 -16.49 8.64
CA GLU A 9 -8.54 -15.57 7.59
C GLU A 9 -9.04 -16.38 6.38
N TYR A 10 -10.32 -16.24 6.06
CA TYR A 10 -10.93 -16.90 4.91
C TYR A 10 -10.63 -16.12 3.64
N GLN A 11 -9.82 -16.71 2.78
CA GLN A 11 -9.46 -16.12 1.49
C GLN A 11 -10.61 -16.29 0.49
N ASN A 12 -11.27 -17.45 0.57
CA ASN A 12 -12.57 -17.74 -0.05
C ASN A 12 -13.26 -18.87 0.74
N ARG A 13 -14.30 -19.50 0.18
CA ARG A 13 -15.05 -20.58 0.86
C ARG A 13 -14.22 -21.86 1.06
N ASP A 14 -13.23 -22.08 0.22
CA ASP A 14 -12.47 -23.34 0.13
C ASP A 14 -11.00 -23.20 0.57
N PHE A 15 -10.51 -21.97 0.72
CA PHE A 15 -9.13 -21.65 1.08
C PHE A 15 -9.07 -20.62 2.23
N LYS A 16 -8.25 -20.92 3.23
CA LYS A 16 -8.00 -20.04 4.38
C LYS A 16 -6.54 -20.08 4.81
N ILE A 17 -6.06 -18.97 5.36
CA ILE A 17 -4.76 -18.86 6.03
C ILE A 17 -5.03 -18.85 7.54
N SER A 18 -4.19 -19.50 8.34
CA SER A 18 -4.41 -19.56 9.78
C SER A 18 -3.13 -19.33 10.58
N TYR A 19 -3.29 -18.56 11.65
CA TYR A 19 -2.23 -18.14 12.53
C TYR A 19 -2.53 -18.66 13.92
N ARG A 20 -1.56 -19.33 14.53
CA ARG A 20 -1.65 -19.61 15.96
C ARG A 20 -1.57 -18.28 16.71
N VAL A 21 -2.50 -18.07 17.63
CA VAL A 21 -2.54 -16.90 18.51
C VAL A 21 -1.78 -17.26 19.78
N ASP A 22 -0.53 -16.81 19.89
CA ASP A 22 0.27 -17.01 21.10
C ASP A 22 -0.19 -16.07 22.23
N LYS A 23 -0.59 -14.83 21.89
CA LYS A 23 -1.14 -13.87 22.86
C LYS A 23 -2.03 -12.82 22.17
N PHE A 24 -3.26 -12.67 22.63
CA PHE A 24 -4.13 -11.58 22.18
C PHE A 24 -3.73 -10.26 22.87
N LEU A 25 -3.64 -9.16 22.11
CA LEU A 25 -3.15 -7.86 22.60
C LEU A 25 -4.24 -6.80 22.65
N ALA A 26 -5.09 -6.70 21.63
CA ALA A 26 -6.15 -5.70 21.56
C ALA A 26 -7.27 -6.09 20.59
N GLU A 27 -8.48 -5.64 20.92
CA GLU A 27 -9.63 -5.56 20.01
C GLU A 27 -10.19 -4.14 20.13
N VAL A 28 -10.42 -3.47 19.02
CA VAL A 28 -11.08 -2.17 18.96
C VAL A 28 -12.10 -2.20 17.84
N LYS A 29 -13.37 -1.94 18.17
CA LYS A 29 -14.41 -1.67 17.17
C LYS A 29 -14.55 -0.16 17.01
N SER A 30 -14.06 0.38 15.90
CA SER A 30 -14.18 1.79 15.54
C SER A 30 -15.52 2.04 14.82
N PRO A 31 -15.84 3.30 14.47
CA PRO A 31 -16.98 3.60 13.58
C PRO A 31 -16.86 2.99 12.17
N PHE A 32 -15.67 2.55 11.77
CA PHE A 32 -15.39 2.07 10.41
C PHE A 32 -15.23 0.55 10.33
N GLN A 33 -14.56 -0.06 11.30
CA GLN A 33 -14.08 -1.45 11.22
C GLN A 33 -13.75 -2.04 12.60
N THR A 34 -13.50 -3.35 12.63
CA THR A 34 -12.98 -4.06 13.81
C THR A 34 -11.48 -4.31 13.62
N ILE A 35 -10.67 -3.84 14.56
CA ILE A 35 -9.21 -3.94 14.52
C ILE A 35 -8.75 -4.86 15.66
N GLU A 36 -8.03 -5.92 15.32
CA GLU A 36 -7.47 -6.87 16.25
C GLU A 36 -5.94 -6.88 16.15
N VAL A 37 -5.27 -7.07 17.28
CA VAL A 37 -3.81 -7.25 17.32
C VAL A 37 -3.48 -8.44 18.21
N PHE A 38 -2.63 -9.34 17.72
CA PHE A 38 -2.13 -10.47 18.48
C PHE A 38 -0.66 -10.79 18.16
N GLU A 39 -0.04 -11.59 19.02
CA GLU A 39 1.31 -12.13 18.83
C GLU A 39 1.24 -13.53 18.25
N ASN A 40 2.10 -13.77 17.26
CA ASN A 40 2.40 -15.05 16.67
C ASN A 40 3.91 -15.30 16.76
N ARG A 41 4.33 -16.49 17.20
CA ARG A 41 5.74 -16.80 17.42
C ARG A 41 6.62 -16.69 16.17
N PHE A 42 6.08 -16.96 14.98
CA PHE A 42 6.85 -16.94 13.74
C PHE A 42 6.78 -15.58 13.05
N TRP A 43 5.58 -15.03 12.90
CA TRP A 43 5.29 -13.77 12.18
C TRP A 43 5.50 -12.51 13.03
N GLY A 44 5.66 -12.64 14.34
CA GLY A 44 5.72 -11.51 15.28
C GLY A 44 4.31 -11.01 15.59
N ARG A 45 4.12 -9.70 15.73
CA ARG A 45 2.78 -9.14 15.87
C ARG A 45 2.04 -9.16 14.55
N VAL A 46 0.74 -9.38 14.63
CA VAL A 46 -0.18 -9.42 13.49
C VAL A 46 -1.32 -8.44 13.78
N MET A 47 -1.59 -7.54 12.84
CA MET A 47 -2.78 -6.70 12.85
C MET A 47 -3.78 -7.27 11.85
N VAL A 48 -5.02 -7.41 12.31
CA VAL A 48 -6.15 -7.87 11.52
C VAL A 48 -7.21 -6.80 11.53
N ILE A 49 -7.82 -6.53 10.37
CA ILE A 49 -8.93 -5.59 10.22
C ILE A 49 -10.08 -6.31 9.53
N ASP A 50 -11.26 -6.30 10.15
CA ASP A 50 -12.47 -7.00 9.69
C ASP A 50 -12.21 -8.45 9.26
N GLY A 51 -11.31 -9.13 9.99
CA GLY A 51 -10.94 -10.52 9.75
C GLY A 51 -9.92 -10.75 8.63
N LEU A 52 -9.34 -9.69 8.05
CA LEU A 52 -8.28 -9.76 7.05
C LEU A 52 -6.93 -9.35 7.65
N THR A 53 -5.86 -10.08 7.35
CA THR A 53 -4.51 -9.74 7.81
C THR A 53 -4.03 -8.48 7.06
N MET A 54 -3.70 -7.42 7.80
CA MET A 54 -3.18 -6.17 7.21
C MET A 54 -1.66 -6.09 7.29
N VAL A 55 -1.06 -6.53 8.41
CA VAL A 55 0.40 -6.43 8.55
C VAL A 55 0.95 -7.42 9.56
N THR A 56 2.16 -7.91 9.30
CA THR A 56 2.98 -8.64 10.29
C THR A 56 4.38 -8.04 10.42
N ASP A 57 4.99 -8.14 11.61
CA ASP A 57 6.36 -7.65 11.83
C ASP A 57 7.40 -8.29 10.88
N ARG A 58 7.17 -9.53 10.46
CA ARG A 58 8.18 -10.33 9.75
C ARG A 58 8.29 -9.95 8.27
N ASP A 59 7.16 -9.72 7.60
CA ASP A 59 7.07 -9.66 6.15
C ASP A 59 6.54 -8.34 5.57
N GLU A 60 6.14 -7.38 6.41
CA GLU A 60 5.63 -6.06 5.97
C GLU A 60 6.52 -5.34 4.95
N HIS A 61 7.84 -5.47 5.09
CA HIS A 61 8.81 -4.85 4.19
C HIS A 61 8.66 -5.27 2.73
N PHE A 62 8.16 -6.49 2.45
CA PHE A 62 7.92 -6.89 1.07
C PHE A 62 6.84 -6.03 0.43
N TYR A 63 5.76 -5.76 1.16
CA TYR A 63 4.63 -4.97 0.68
C TYR A 63 4.99 -3.49 0.57
N HIS A 64 5.46 -2.88 1.67
CA HIS A 64 5.71 -1.43 1.70
C HIS A 64 6.83 -1.02 0.72
N GLU A 65 7.91 -1.80 0.65
CA GLU A 65 8.98 -1.48 -0.29
C GLU A 65 8.54 -1.66 -1.76
N ALA A 66 7.73 -2.69 -2.06
CA ALA A 66 7.19 -2.92 -3.40
C ALA A 66 6.21 -1.84 -3.83
N LEU A 67 5.38 -1.34 -2.92
CA LEU A 67 4.39 -0.30 -3.21
C LEU A 67 5.04 1.07 -3.40
N VAL A 68 5.96 1.47 -2.51
CA VAL A 68 6.47 2.86 -2.45
C VAL A 68 7.61 3.11 -3.42
N HIS A 69 8.66 2.29 -3.40
CA HIS A 69 9.92 2.66 -4.05
C HIS A 69 9.83 2.81 -5.57
N PRO A 70 9.15 1.91 -6.32
CA PRO A 70 9.03 2.05 -7.77
C PRO A 70 8.39 3.38 -8.18
N ALA A 71 7.38 3.84 -7.44
CA ALA A 71 6.70 5.10 -7.71
C ALA A 71 7.61 6.32 -7.51
N LEU A 72 8.36 6.33 -6.40
CA LEU A 72 9.22 7.45 -6.04
C LEU A 72 10.48 7.52 -6.92
N TYR A 73 11.04 6.39 -7.36
CA TYR A 73 12.13 6.39 -8.36
C TYR A 73 11.65 6.75 -9.77
N THR A 74 10.37 6.49 -10.08
CA THR A 74 9.77 6.89 -11.36
C THR A 74 9.46 8.39 -11.39
N ALA A 75 9.06 8.99 -10.26
CA ALA A 75 8.87 10.43 -10.16
C ALA A 75 10.21 11.17 -10.41
N PRO A 76 10.26 12.28 -11.17
CA PRO A 76 11.50 13.03 -11.42
C PRO A 76 12.14 13.60 -10.15
N SER A 77 11.31 14.09 -9.22
CA SER A 77 11.74 14.64 -7.94
C SER A 77 10.60 14.49 -6.93
N PRO A 78 10.53 13.41 -6.14
CA PRO A 78 9.44 13.20 -5.19
C PRO A 78 9.64 14.08 -3.95
N ARG A 79 9.28 15.36 -4.03
CA ARG A 79 9.41 16.30 -2.88
C ARG A 79 8.19 16.25 -1.99
N ARG A 80 7.00 16.11 -2.58
CA ARG A 80 5.75 16.07 -1.84
C ARG A 80 4.98 14.82 -2.19
N VAL A 81 4.84 13.92 -1.22
CA VAL A 81 4.24 12.60 -1.41
C VAL A 81 3.00 12.48 -0.54
N LEU A 82 1.91 11.98 -1.12
CA LEU A 82 0.69 11.64 -0.40
C LEU A 82 0.58 10.12 -0.25
N VAL A 83 0.25 9.65 0.95
CA VAL A 83 -0.20 8.30 1.26
C VAL A 83 -1.67 8.36 1.63
N VAL A 84 -2.52 7.63 0.92
CA VAL A 84 -3.94 7.46 1.23
C VAL A 84 -4.13 6.08 1.84
N GLY A 85 -4.65 6.01 3.07
CA GLY A 85 -4.61 4.82 3.92
C GLY A 85 -3.25 4.67 4.62
N GLY A 86 -2.74 3.44 4.71
CA GLY A 86 -1.45 3.13 5.32
C GLY A 86 -1.37 3.46 6.81
N GLY A 87 -2.49 3.35 7.54
CA GLY A 87 -2.59 3.70 8.96
C GLY A 87 -1.63 2.93 9.89
N ASP A 88 -1.00 1.86 9.42
CA ASP A 88 0.08 1.15 10.13
C ASP A 88 1.42 1.93 10.11
N GLY A 89 1.61 2.80 9.13
CA GLY A 89 2.75 3.70 8.98
C GLY A 89 3.90 3.16 8.12
N GLY A 90 3.80 1.95 7.58
CA GLY A 90 4.84 1.32 6.76
C GLY A 90 5.12 2.09 5.48
N SER A 91 4.09 2.42 4.69
CA SER A 91 4.26 3.25 3.50
C SER A 91 4.86 4.62 3.82
N LEU A 92 4.42 5.26 4.91
CA LEU A 92 4.99 6.54 5.37
C LEU A 92 6.48 6.40 5.72
N ARG A 93 6.87 5.34 6.43
CA ARG A 93 8.27 5.04 6.76
C ARG A 93 9.12 4.91 5.51
N GLU A 94 8.64 4.19 4.49
CA GLU A 94 9.36 4.00 3.23
C GLU A 94 9.48 5.30 2.42
N VAL A 95 8.43 6.12 2.37
CA VAL A 95 8.45 7.44 1.74
C VAL A 95 9.52 8.33 2.38
N LEU A 96 9.61 8.33 3.71
CA LEU A 96 10.54 9.16 4.47
C LEU A 96 12.02 8.76 4.32
N LYS A 97 12.33 7.61 3.69
CA LYS A 97 13.71 7.27 3.31
C LYS A 97 14.20 8.14 2.15
N HIS A 98 13.30 8.68 1.33
CA HIS A 98 13.63 9.54 0.19
C HIS A 98 13.83 11.00 0.62
N PRO A 99 14.53 11.82 -0.18
CA PRO A 99 14.72 13.25 0.10
C PRO A 99 13.44 14.07 -0.17
N VAL A 100 12.32 13.66 0.42
CA VAL A 100 11.04 14.39 0.40
C VAL A 100 11.18 15.67 1.22
N ASP A 101 10.45 16.72 0.85
CA ASP A 101 10.22 17.91 1.66
C ASP A 101 9.03 17.68 2.62
N GLU A 102 8.01 16.96 2.17
CA GLU A 102 6.80 16.65 2.94
C GLU A 102 6.20 15.28 2.55
N ALA A 103 5.85 14.48 3.56
CA ALA A 103 5.10 13.23 3.42
C ALA A 103 3.75 13.37 4.13
N VAL A 104 2.67 13.42 3.36
CA VAL A 104 1.31 13.51 3.87
C VAL A 104 0.72 12.12 3.96
N LEU A 105 0.11 11.76 5.09
CA LEU A 105 -0.66 10.54 5.24
C LEU A 105 -2.09 10.89 5.64
N VAL A 106 -3.06 10.30 4.94
CA VAL A 106 -4.49 10.49 5.20
C VAL A 106 -5.11 9.13 5.48
N GLU A 107 -5.49 8.91 6.73
CA GLU A 107 -6.11 7.68 7.21
C GLU A 107 -7.52 7.98 7.70
N ILE A 108 -8.51 7.17 7.32
CA ILE A 108 -9.89 7.40 7.72
C ILE A 108 -10.13 7.04 9.18
N ASP A 109 -9.40 6.06 9.70
CA ASP A 109 -9.57 5.50 11.04
C ASP A 109 -8.35 5.74 11.95
N GLY A 110 -8.45 6.74 12.81
CA GLY A 110 -7.41 7.08 13.78
C GLY A 110 -7.10 5.99 14.82
N GLU A 111 -7.99 5.00 15.03
CA GLU A 111 -7.68 3.87 15.92
C GLU A 111 -6.63 2.93 15.30
N VAL A 112 -6.54 2.82 13.97
CA VAL A 112 -5.49 2.06 13.28
C VAL A 112 -4.13 2.64 13.61
N ILE A 113 -3.95 3.96 13.43
CA ILE A 113 -2.69 4.67 13.74
C ILE A 113 -2.31 4.51 15.21
N LYS A 114 -3.27 4.64 16.11
CA LYS A 114 -3.04 4.52 17.56
C LYS A 114 -2.57 3.11 17.94
N LEU A 115 -3.19 2.07 17.38
CA LEU A 115 -2.79 0.68 17.59
C LEU A 115 -1.43 0.38 16.95
N ALA A 116 -1.17 0.93 15.76
CA ALA A 116 0.11 0.83 15.06
C ALA A 116 1.25 1.43 15.89
N LYS A 117 1.11 2.67 16.37
CA LYS A 117 2.09 3.32 17.26
C LYS A 117 2.36 2.49 18.53
N ARG A 118 1.31 1.89 19.10
CA ARG A 118 1.42 1.12 20.34
C ARG A 118 2.08 -0.25 20.16
N TYR A 119 1.72 -0.98 19.11
CA TYR A 119 2.09 -2.38 18.95
C TYR A 119 3.14 -2.62 17.87
N PHE A 120 3.28 -1.72 16.90
CA PHE A 120 4.23 -1.80 15.79
C PHE A 120 5.17 -0.59 15.73
N PRO A 121 5.90 -0.24 16.82
CA PRO A 121 6.66 1.00 16.89
C PRO A 121 7.77 1.14 15.83
N LYS A 122 8.29 0.02 15.29
CA LYS A 122 9.27 0.04 14.19
C LYS A 122 8.64 0.39 12.83
N LEU A 123 7.38 0.04 12.65
CA LEU A 123 6.58 0.31 11.46
C LEU A 123 6.08 1.76 11.51
N ALA A 124 5.47 2.11 12.64
CA ALA A 124 4.87 3.41 12.93
C ALA A 124 5.87 4.55 13.20
N CYS A 125 7.18 4.31 13.05
CA CYS A 125 8.21 5.31 13.40
C CYS A 125 8.16 6.56 12.52
N GLY A 126 7.60 6.45 11.30
CA GLY A 126 7.44 7.57 10.37
C GLY A 126 6.49 8.66 10.87
N PHE A 127 5.54 8.34 11.74
CA PHE A 127 4.53 9.30 12.22
C PHE A 127 5.10 10.44 13.06
N ASP A 128 6.25 10.25 13.69
CA ASP A 128 6.89 11.27 14.54
C ASP A 128 7.99 12.03 13.79
N HIS A 129 8.16 11.76 12.48
CA HIS A 129 9.16 12.43 11.66
C HIS A 129 8.74 13.89 11.37
N PRO A 130 9.65 14.88 11.41
CA PRO A 130 9.31 16.30 11.24
C PRO A 130 8.73 16.66 9.85
N LYS A 131 8.94 15.80 8.85
CA LYS A 131 8.38 15.94 7.50
C LYS A 131 7.04 15.22 7.31
N ALA A 132 6.57 14.48 8.30
CA ALA A 132 5.30 13.77 8.23
C ALA A 132 4.15 14.70 8.64
N LYS A 133 3.07 14.70 7.86
CA LYS A 133 1.78 15.33 8.20
C LYS A 133 0.69 14.28 8.14
N VAL A 134 -0.01 14.06 9.25
CA VAL A 134 -1.03 13.01 9.36
C VAL A 134 -2.40 13.65 9.54
N PHE A 135 -3.34 13.25 8.69
CA PHE A 135 -4.73 13.67 8.74
C PHE A 135 -5.63 12.46 8.99
N ILE A 136 -6.58 12.60 9.92
CA ILE A 136 -7.62 11.60 10.15
C ILE A 136 -8.87 12.02 9.37
N GLU A 137 -8.93 11.62 8.10
CA GLU A 137 -9.97 12.04 7.16
C GLU A 137 -10.21 10.99 6.05
N ASP A 138 -11.36 11.07 5.37
CA ASP A 138 -11.62 10.30 4.16
C ASP A 138 -10.66 10.71 3.02
N GLY A 139 -9.89 9.77 2.51
CA GLY A 139 -8.88 10.01 1.48
C GLY A 139 -9.44 10.49 0.14
N ALA A 140 -10.63 10.01 -0.26
CA ALA A 140 -11.28 10.46 -1.50
C ALA A 140 -11.77 11.90 -1.37
N ARG A 141 -12.30 12.28 -0.21
CA ARG A 141 -12.65 13.66 0.11
C ARG A 141 -11.41 14.54 0.14
N PHE A 142 -10.36 14.12 0.82
CA PHE A 142 -9.10 14.86 0.91
C PHE A 142 -8.53 15.16 -0.48
N ILE A 143 -8.46 14.17 -1.37
CA ILE A 143 -8.02 14.36 -2.76
C ILE A 143 -8.88 15.39 -3.50
N ARG A 144 -10.21 15.29 -3.42
CA ARG A 144 -11.11 16.21 -4.12
C ARG A 144 -10.99 17.65 -3.61
N GLU A 145 -10.87 17.83 -2.31
CA GLU A 145 -10.85 19.14 -1.66
C GLU A 145 -9.44 19.77 -1.61
N SER A 146 -8.39 18.97 -1.80
CA SER A 146 -7.00 19.46 -1.82
C SER A 146 -6.81 20.52 -2.91
N LYS A 147 -6.17 21.62 -2.53
CA LYS A 147 -5.72 22.68 -3.45
C LYS A 147 -4.26 22.51 -3.84
N GLU A 148 -3.61 21.49 -3.31
CA GLU A 148 -2.19 21.26 -3.46
C GLU A 148 -1.94 20.07 -4.39
N SER A 149 -0.76 20.08 -5.02
CA SER A 149 -0.29 19.01 -5.88
C SER A 149 0.71 18.11 -5.16
N PHE A 150 0.86 16.89 -5.67
CA PHE A 150 1.76 15.86 -5.16
C PHE A 150 2.61 15.30 -6.30
N ASP A 151 3.88 15.06 -6.03
CA ASP A 151 4.80 14.44 -7.00
C ASP A 151 4.59 12.93 -7.07
N SER A 152 4.08 12.33 -6.00
CA SER A 152 3.65 10.93 -5.98
C SER A 152 2.47 10.74 -5.04
N VAL A 153 1.53 9.88 -5.43
CA VAL A 153 0.41 9.44 -4.61
C VAL A 153 0.49 7.91 -4.43
N ILE A 154 0.58 7.47 -3.19
CA ILE A 154 0.59 6.07 -2.78
C ILE A 154 -0.79 5.73 -2.20
N ILE A 155 -1.48 4.78 -2.80
CA ILE A 155 -2.81 4.31 -2.36
C ILE A 155 -2.59 2.98 -1.66
N ASP A 156 -2.46 3.05 -0.34
CA ASP A 156 -2.23 1.95 0.59
C ASP A 156 -3.55 1.64 1.32
N SER A 157 -4.54 1.18 0.55
CA SER A 157 -5.88 0.91 1.05
C SER A 157 -6.10 -0.58 1.32
N SER A 158 -7.05 -0.89 2.19
CA SER A 158 -7.62 -2.25 2.28
C SER A 158 -8.33 -2.65 0.97
N GLU A 159 -8.68 -3.93 0.88
CA GLU A 159 -9.52 -4.52 -0.18
C GLU A 159 -10.78 -3.67 -0.43
N PRO A 160 -11.36 -3.65 -1.64
CA PRO A 160 -12.50 -2.80 -2.03
C PRO A 160 -13.83 -3.18 -1.35
N LEU A 161 -13.83 -3.20 -0.02
CA LEU A 161 -14.94 -3.52 0.86
C LEU A 161 -15.16 -2.34 1.82
N GLY A 162 -16.42 -2.00 2.07
CA GLY A 162 -16.75 -0.89 2.97
C GLY A 162 -16.16 0.46 2.49
N PRO A 163 -15.43 1.21 3.34
CA PRO A 163 -15.02 2.58 3.05
C PRO A 163 -13.98 2.70 1.92
N SER A 164 -13.16 1.68 1.69
CA SER A 164 -12.09 1.69 0.67
C SER A 164 -12.61 1.53 -0.76
N ALA A 165 -13.83 1.03 -0.97
CA ALA A 165 -14.38 0.72 -2.30
C ALA A 165 -14.35 1.93 -3.27
N VAL A 166 -14.51 3.14 -2.72
CA VAL A 166 -14.47 4.38 -3.50
C VAL A 166 -13.10 4.67 -4.14
N LEU A 167 -12.01 4.13 -3.56
CA LEU A 167 -10.63 4.35 -3.98
C LEU A 167 -10.24 3.53 -5.22
N PHE A 168 -11.11 2.62 -5.67
CA PHE A 168 -10.86 1.76 -6.83
C PHE A 168 -11.62 2.21 -8.09
N GLY A 169 -12.47 3.23 -7.98
CA GLY A 169 -13.26 3.74 -9.09
C GLY A 169 -12.50 4.77 -9.94
N ARG A 170 -12.78 4.77 -11.26
CA ARG A 170 -12.24 5.77 -12.20
C ARG A 170 -12.33 7.23 -11.70
N PRO A 171 -13.45 7.70 -11.12
CA PRO A 171 -13.55 9.10 -10.66
C PRO A 171 -12.51 9.47 -9.61
N PHE A 172 -12.09 8.52 -8.77
CA PHE A 172 -11.03 8.76 -7.80
C PHE A 172 -9.68 8.97 -8.51
N TYR A 173 -9.33 8.13 -9.48
CA TYR A 173 -8.08 8.26 -10.24
C TYR A 173 -8.05 9.50 -11.13
N GLU A 174 -9.20 9.95 -11.65
CA GLU A 174 -9.31 11.25 -12.33
C GLU A 174 -8.97 12.40 -11.38
N ALA A 175 -9.56 12.40 -10.18
CA ALA A 175 -9.26 13.41 -9.16
C ALA A 175 -7.79 13.34 -8.70
N VAL A 176 -7.24 12.15 -8.51
CA VAL A 176 -5.80 11.97 -8.18
C VAL A 176 -4.93 12.56 -9.28
N ARG A 177 -5.23 12.25 -10.56
CA ARG A 177 -4.48 12.77 -11.71
C ARG A 177 -4.46 14.30 -11.75
N GLU A 178 -5.57 14.95 -11.42
CA GLU A 178 -5.65 16.42 -11.34
C GLU A 178 -4.78 17.02 -10.23
N LYS A 179 -4.44 16.23 -9.19
CA LYS A 179 -3.55 16.63 -8.09
C LYS A 179 -2.10 16.22 -8.32
N LEU A 180 -1.75 15.62 -9.45
CA LEU A 180 -0.35 15.30 -9.73
C LEU A 180 0.42 16.52 -10.23
N SER A 181 1.64 16.69 -9.71
CA SER A 181 2.65 17.54 -10.33
C SER A 181 3.00 17.01 -11.74
N PRO A 182 3.54 17.85 -12.64
CA PRO A 182 4.04 17.39 -13.93
C PRO A 182 5.05 16.24 -13.78
N GLY A 183 4.78 15.10 -14.42
CA GLY A 183 5.60 13.91 -14.32
C GLY A 183 5.37 13.08 -13.04
N GLY A 184 4.35 13.41 -12.26
CA GLY A 184 4.00 12.71 -11.04
C GLY A 184 3.49 11.29 -11.28
N THR A 185 3.54 10.48 -10.22
CA THR A 185 3.23 9.05 -10.24
C THR A 185 2.11 8.68 -9.28
N VAL A 186 1.44 7.57 -9.57
CA VAL A 186 0.47 6.95 -8.66
C VAL A 186 0.84 5.49 -8.52
N ALA A 187 1.02 5.01 -7.30
CA ALA A 187 1.09 3.58 -7.01
C ALA A 187 -0.09 3.16 -6.15
N CYS A 188 -0.65 1.99 -6.42
CA CYS A 188 -1.69 1.40 -5.60
C CYS A 188 -1.51 -0.10 -5.50
N GLN A 189 -1.99 -0.67 -4.40
CA GLN A 189 -2.21 -2.10 -4.30
C GLN A 189 -3.36 -2.53 -5.22
N ALA A 190 -3.30 -3.73 -5.78
CA ALA A 190 -4.27 -4.24 -6.75
C ALA A 190 -4.77 -5.67 -6.44
N GLY A 191 -4.63 -6.11 -5.19
CA GLY A 191 -5.10 -7.41 -4.73
C GLY A 191 -4.17 -8.60 -5.05
N GLY A 192 -4.58 -9.79 -4.62
CA GLY A 192 -3.86 -11.04 -4.88
C GLY A 192 -4.00 -11.49 -6.34
N TYR A 193 -2.87 -11.75 -7.01
CA TYR A 193 -2.79 -12.00 -8.47
C TYR A 193 -3.78 -13.08 -8.94
N LEU A 194 -3.78 -14.24 -8.30
CA LEU A 194 -4.66 -15.37 -8.65
C LEU A 194 -6.10 -15.22 -8.15
N PHE A 195 -6.32 -14.36 -7.15
CA PHE A 195 -7.62 -14.23 -6.47
C PHE A 195 -8.49 -13.13 -7.10
N HIS A 196 -7.88 -12.25 -7.90
CA HIS A 196 -8.50 -11.03 -8.42
C HIS A 196 -8.24 -10.81 -9.92
N GLU A 197 -8.04 -11.86 -10.72
CA GLU A 197 -7.70 -11.76 -12.15
C GLU A 197 -8.69 -10.89 -12.95
N ASP A 198 -10.00 -11.13 -12.80
CA ASP A 198 -11.05 -10.34 -13.48
C ASP A 198 -11.00 -8.85 -13.08
N PHE A 199 -10.74 -8.58 -11.80
CA PHE A 199 -10.59 -7.22 -11.29
C PHE A 199 -9.35 -6.55 -11.87
N LEU A 200 -8.20 -7.24 -11.89
CA LEU A 200 -6.94 -6.73 -12.44
C LEU A 200 -7.07 -6.36 -13.91
N GLU A 201 -7.71 -7.22 -14.72
CA GLU A 201 -7.94 -6.95 -16.13
C GLU A 201 -8.84 -5.72 -16.33
N SER A 202 -9.93 -5.62 -15.57
CA SER A 202 -10.85 -4.47 -15.62
C SER A 202 -10.18 -3.18 -15.17
N PHE A 203 -9.43 -3.24 -14.07
CA PHE A 203 -8.75 -2.12 -13.44
C PHE A 203 -7.64 -1.56 -14.34
N SER A 204 -6.78 -2.45 -14.86
CA SER A 204 -5.73 -2.11 -15.83
C SER A 204 -6.32 -1.41 -17.06
N LYS A 205 -7.34 -2.02 -17.70
CA LYS A 205 -8.00 -1.45 -18.88
C LYS A 205 -8.67 -0.11 -18.60
N GLY A 206 -9.42 -0.01 -17.50
CA GLY A 206 -10.24 1.15 -17.15
C GLY A 206 -9.46 2.42 -16.79
N LEU A 207 -8.20 2.26 -16.36
CA LEU A 207 -7.30 3.38 -16.04
C LEU A 207 -6.25 3.63 -17.12
N SER A 208 -6.12 2.72 -18.09
CA SER A 208 -5.05 2.76 -19.07
C SER A 208 -5.03 4.03 -19.92
N ASP A 209 -6.18 4.68 -20.15
CA ASP A 209 -6.29 5.90 -20.95
C ASP A 209 -6.16 7.19 -20.13
N LEU A 210 -6.18 7.09 -18.80
CA LEU A 210 -5.95 8.23 -17.91
C LEU A 210 -4.48 8.62 -17.78
N PHE A 211 -3.57 7.64 -17.90
CA PHE A 211 -2.14 7.86 -17.74
C PHE A 211 -1.39 7.43 -19.00
N PRO A 212 -0.37 8.18 -19.44
CA PRO A 212 0.45 7.79 -20.60
C PRO A 212 1.21 6.48 -20.36
N HIS A 213 1.56 6.19 -19.11
CA HIS A 213 2.23 4.95 -18.71
C HIS A 213 1.47 4.28 -17.57
N ALA A 214 1.26 2.98 -17.71
CA ALA A 214 0.64 2.11 -16.72
C ALA A 214 1.35 0.76 -16.74
N CYS A 215 1.77 0.30 -15.56
CA CYS A 215 2.44 -0.97 -15.36
C CYS A 215 1.74 -1.74 -14.23
N LEU A 216 1.47 -3.01 -14.45
CA LEU A 216 1.19 -3.96 -13.38
C LEU A 216 2.44 -4.74 -13.06
N TYR A 217 2.69 -4.97 -11.77
CA TYR A 217 3.81 -5.77 -11.30
C TYR A 217 3.45 -6.52 -10.02
N THR A 218 4.21 -7.57 -9.71
CA THR A 218 3.89 -8.47 -8.60
C THR A 218 5.01 -8.55 -7.57
N GLY A 219 4.68 -8.87 -6.33
CA GLY A 219 5.67 -9.06 -5.26
C GLY A 219 5.23 -10.14 -4.29
N PRO A 220 6.18 -10.85 -3.64
CA PRO A 220 5.83 -11.79 -2.61
C PRO A 220 5.23 -11.02 -1.43
N THR A 221 4.12 -11.49 -0.89
CA THR A 221 3.56 -10.98 0.37
C THR A 221 2.96 -12.20 1.09
N PRO A 222 3.81 -13.00 1.77
CA PRO A 222 3.46 -14.36 2.19
C PRO A 222 2.20 -14.50 3.05
N THR A 223 1.86 -13.46 3.80
CA THR A 223 0.69 -13.43 4.70
C THR A 223 -0.59 -12.94 4.03
N TYR A 224 -0.51 -12.48 2.77
CA TYR A 224 -1.65 -12.06 1.96
C TYR A 224 -2.11 -13.17 1.01
N GLN A 225 -3.26 -12.96 0.35
CA GLN A 225 -3.90 -13.93 -0.54
C GLN A 225 -2.96 -14.51 -1.59
N GLY A 226 -2.75 -15.83 -1.50
CA GLY A 226 -1.91 -16.59 -2.41
C GLY A 226 -0.40 -16.34 -2.27
N GLY A 227 0.03 -15.46 -1.36
CA GLY A 227 1.43 -15.11 -1.16
C GLY A 227 2.05 -14.26 -2.27
N LEU A 228 1.30 -13.93 -3.33
CA LEU A 228 1.73 -13.12 -4.48
C LEU A 228 0.76 -11.97 -4.69
N TRP A 229 1.22 -10.77 -4.38
CA TRP A 229 0.43 -9.55 -4.44
C TRP A 229 0.71 -8.76 -5.71
N THR A 230 -0.30 -8.08 -6.23
CA THR A 230 -0.20 -7.21 -7.41
C THR A 230 -0.25 -5.76 -7.00
N TYR A 231 0.53 -4.94 -7.72
CA TYR A 231 0.60 -3.50 -7.60
C TYR A 231 0.40 -2.89 -8.98
N ALA A 232 -0.18 -1.69 -9.03
CA ALA A 232 -0.24 -0.88 -10.23
C ALA A 232 0.58 0.40 -10.04
N LEU A 233 1.34 0.76 -11.07
CA LEU A 233 2.09 2.01 -11.13
C LEU A 233 1.72 2.78 -12.40
N PHE A 234 1.24 3.99 -12.19
CA PHE A 234 0.89 4.95 -13.22
C PHE A 234 1.86 6.12 -13.19
N SER A 235 2.20 6.65 -14.36
CA SER A 235 3.09 7.81 -14.50
C SER A 235 2.57 8.76 -15.56
N THR A 236 2.67 10.06 -15.29
CA THR A 236 2.42 11.14 -16.26
C THR A 236 3.70 11.65 -16.94
N GLY A 237 4.87 11.13 -16.53
CA GLY A 237 6.18 11.53 -17.01
C GLY A 237 6.89 10.40 -17.75
N ARG A 238 8.02 9.94 -17.21
CA ARG A 238 8.79 8.81 -17.77
C ARG A 238 8.11 7.47 -17.57
N HIS A 239 8.46 6.51 -18.42
CA HIS A 239 8.02 5.12 -18.25
C HIS A 239 8.67 4.51 -16.99
N PRO A 240 7.95 3.73 -16.16
CA PRO A 240 8.53 3.13 -14.95
C PRO A 240 9.81 2.30 -15.15
N ARG A 241 10.00 1.71 -16.34
CA ARG A 241 11.24 0.98 -16.69
C ARG A 241 12.47 1.86 -16.84
N GLU A 242 12.25 3.14 -17.12
CA GLU A 242 13.26 4.18 -17.26
C GLU A 242 13.52 4.89 -15.93
N ALA A 243 12.90 4.41 -14.83
CA ALA A 243 13.15 4.94 -13.50
C ALA A 243 14.63 4.85 -13.13
N GLU A 244 15.11 5.91 -12.49
CA GLU A 244 16.47 6.00 -11.95
C GLU A 244 16.46 5.58 -10.49
N TRP A 245 17.02 4.41 -10.22
CA TRP A 245 17.07 3.85 -8.88
C TRP A 245 18.37 4.27 -8.19
N ASN A 246 18.25 5.22 -7.28
CA ASN A 246 19.35 5.71 -6.45
C ASN A 246 18.96 5.58 -4.97
N PRO A 247 18.95 4.36 -4.41
CA PRO A 247 18.47 4.15 -3.06
C PRO A 247 19.35 4.87 -2.02
N PRO A 248 18.77 5.72 -1.16
CA PRO A 248 19.52 6.44 -0.13
C PRO A 248 19.94 5.54 1.03
N VAL A 249 19.30 4.38 1.16
CA VAL A 249 19.60 3.33 2.15
C VAL A 249 19.42 1.95 1.52
N GLU A 250 20.10 0.95 2.05
CA GLU A 250 19.88 -0.44 1.62
C GLU A 250 18.45 -0.87 1.96
N LEU A 251 17.74 -1.38 0.94
CA LEU A 251 16.39 -1.91 1.05
C LEU A 251 16.45 -3.41 1.32
N ARG A 252 15.48 -3.95 2.07
CA ARG A 252 15.46 -5.37 2.47
C ARG A 252 15.02 -6.27 1.33
N TYR A 253 14.10 -5.79 0.49
CA TYR A 253 13.52 -6.52 -0.61
C TYR A 253 13.69 -5.80 -1.95
N ASN A 254 13.29 -4.54 -2.07
CA ASN A 254 13.11 -3.95 -3.38
C ASN A 254 14.45 -3.53 -4.02
N THR A 255 14.70 -3.96 -5.26
CA THR A 255 15.80 -3.51 -6.11
C THR A 255 15.28 -3.22 -7.51
N ARG A 256 16.03 -2.46 -8.31
CA ARG A 256 15.67 -2.18 -9.70
C ARG A 256 15.46 -3.47 -10.50
N GLU A 257 16.34 -4.45 -10.32
CA GLU A 257 16.29 -5.73 -11.01
C GLU A 257 15.04 -6.53 -10.62
N ARG A 258 14.69 -6.56 -9.33
CA ARG A 258 13.48 -7.24 -8.83
C ARG A 258 12.22 -6.55 -9.35
N PHE A 259 12.17 -5.22 -9.30
CA PHE A 259 11.06 -4.46 -9.86
C PHE A 259 10.88 -4.76 -11.36
N LEU A 260 11.94 -4.65 -12.17
CA LEU A 260 11.85 -4.93 -13.61
C LEU A 260 11.46 -6.37 -13.91
N ALA A 261 11.96 -7.34 -13.13
CA ALA A 261 11.58 -8.74 -13.27
C ALA A 261 10.14 -9.04 -12.85
N SER A 262 9.52 -8.15 -12.07
CA SER A 262 8.17 -8.33 -11.55
C SER A 262 7.05 -7.79 -12.46
N LEU A 263 7.38 -7.07 -13.52
CA LEU A 263 6.41 -6.48 -14.45
C LEU A 263 5.64 -7.58 -15.18
N VAL A 264 4.30 -7.53 -15.11
CA VAL A 264 3.39 -8.52 -15.73
C VAL A 264 2.61 -7.94 -16.91
N GLU A 265 2.25 -6.66 -16.87
CA GLU A 265 1.61 -5.95 -17.97
C GLU A 265 2.16 -4.52 -18.09
N GLU A 266 2.30 -4.04 -19.33
CA GLU A 266 2.81 -2.70 -19.61
C GLU A 266 2.06 -2.06 -20.79
N LYS A 267 1.64 -0.81 -20.62
CA LYS A 267 1.14 0.05 -21.72
C LYS A 267 2.17 1.13 -22.03
N GLY A 268 2.48 1.28 -23.33
CA GLY A 268 3.43 2.29 -23.83
C GLY A 268 4.77 1.73 -24.29
N CYS A 269 5.05 0.45 -24.03
CA CYS A 269 6.13 -0.25 -24.71
C CYS A 269 5.64 -0.70 -26.09
N SER A 270 6.17 -0.09 -27.16
CA SER A 270 6.18 -0.76 -28.45
C SER A 270 6.87 -2.09 -28.23
N ARG A 271 6.15 -3.21 -28.40
CA ARG A 271 6.79 -4.53 -28.48
C ARG A 271 7.73 -4.48 -29.68
N SER A 272 9.01 -4.23 -29.43
CA SER A 272 10.10 -4.40 -30.38
C SER A 272 10.47 -5.87 -30.47
#